data_AF-A0A355GN44-F1
#
_entry.id   AF-A0A355GN44-F1
#
_cell.length_a   1.000
_cell.length_b   1.000
_cell.length_c   1.000
_cell.angle_alpha   90.00
_cell.angle_beta   90.00
_cell.angle_gamma   90.00
#
_symmetry.space_group_name_H-M   'P 1'
#
loop_
_entity.id
_entity.type
_entity.pdbx_description
1 polymer ?
#
loop_
_entity_poly.entity_id
_entity_poly.type
_entity_poly.pdbx_seq_one_letter_code
_entity_poly.pdbx_strand_id
1 'polypeptide(L)'
;TVMVTKVTIKGAKQAVQMFGPAQYAVAKAVADSVEAGVIPKDQCEDLVIVCGVFIHWEADDDKKIFDYNYEATKEAIARAMKNEPSVDEMIAKKSEATHPFYAG
;
A
#
# COMPACT_ATOMS: atom_id res chain seq x y z
N THR A 1 -7.20 -5.64 -8.99
CA THR A 1 -6.28 -5.58 -7.83
C THR A 1 -6.21 -6.91 -7.14
N VAL A 2 -5.01 -7.46 -6.92
CA VAL A 2 -4.78 -8.62 -6.06
C VAL A 2 -4.10 -8.16 -4.77
N MET A 3 -4.58 -8.63 -3.62
CA MET A 3 -3.98 -8.36 -2.31
C MET A 3 -3.17 -9.56 -1.85
N VAL A 4 -1.95 -9.31 -1.37
CA VAL A 4 -1.02 -10.34 -0.89
C VAL A 4 -0.61 -10.03 0.54
N THR A 5 -0.82 -10.98 1.45
CA THR A 5 -0.41 -10.86 2.85
C THR A 5 1.10 -11.01 3.01
N LYS A 6 1.76 -10.08 3.69
CA LYS A 6 3.20 -10.21 4.04
C LYS A 6 3.47 -10.95 5.35
N VAL A 7 2.47 -11.01 6.23
CA VAL A 7 2.55 -11.71 7.52
C VAL A 7 1.66 -12.95 7.47
N THR A 8 2.14 -14.08 8.00
CA THR A 8 1.37 -15.32 8.10
C THR A 8 0.12 -15.10 8.95
N ILE A 9 -1.06 -15.33 8.37
CA ILE A 9 -2.33 -15.33 9.09
C ILE A 9 -2.45 -16.64 9.88
N LYS A 10 -2.49 -16.54 11.21
CA LYS A 10 -2.59 -17.69 12.13
C LYS A 10 -3.99 -17.91 12.73
N GLY A 11 -4.92 -16.97 12.52
CA GLY A 11 -6.26 -17.08 13.08
C GLY A 11 -7.24 -16.07 12.53
N ALA A 12 -8.52 -16.25 12.92
CA ALA A 12 -9.64 -15.48 12.37
C ALA A 12 -9.51 -13.97 12.57
N LYS A 13 -8.98 -13.50 13.71
CA LYS A 13 -8.75 -12.05 13.96
C LYS A 13 -7.88 -11.43 12.86
N GLN A 14 -6.73 -12.05 12.55
CA GLN A 14 -5.80 -11.55 11.53
C GLN A 14 -6.40 -11.65 10.12
N ALA A 15 -7.19 -12.69 9.85
CA ALA A 15 -7.91 -12.81 8.59
C ALA A 15 -8.94 -11.68 8.42
N VAL A 16 -9.71 -11.38 9.46
CA VAL A 16 -10.69 -10.29 9.45
C VAL A 16 -10.01 -8.93 9.32
N GLN A 17 -8.85 -8.72 9.97
CA GLN A 17 -8.08 -7.47 9.81
C GLN A 17 -7.58 -7.28 8.37
N MET A 18 -7.07 -8.33 7.72
CA MET A 18 -6.63 -8.28 6.33
C MET A 18 -7.80 -8.08 5.36
N PHE A 19 -8.85 -8.89 5.47
CA PHE A 19 -9.95 -8.94 4.50
C PHE A 19 -11.17 -8.09 4.90
N GLY A 20 -11.06 -7.32 5.98
CA GLY A 20 -12.02 -6.31 6.44
C GLY A 20 -11.46 -4.90 6.26
N PRO A 21 -10.91 -4.25 7.31
CA PRO A 21 -10.47 -2.87 7.25
C PRO A 21 -9.37 -2.64 6.21
N ALA A 22 -8.36 -3.50 6.10
CA ALA A 22 -7.30 -3.32 5.10
C ALA A 22 -7.79 -3.53 3.67
N GLN A 23 -8.64 -4.54 3.41
CA GLN A 23 -9.22 -4.75 2.08
C GLN A 23 -10.10 -3.59 1.65
N TYR A 24 -10.95 -3.08 2.55
CA TYR A 24 -11.77 -1.92 2.24
C TYR A 24 -10.91 -0.68 1.97
N ALA A 25 -9.87 -0.46 2.77
CA ALA A 25 -8.91 0.63 2.58
C ALA A 25 -8.21 0.57 1.22
N VAL A 26 -7.69 -0.59 0.82
CA VAL A 26 -7.02 -0.78 -0.47
C VAL A 26 -8.00 -0.57 -1.64
N ALA A 27 -9.19 -1.15 -1.57
CA ALA A 27 -10.19 -1.00 -2.62
C ALA A 27 -10.63 0.47 -2.78
N LYS A 28 -10.86 1.16 -1.65
CA LYS A 28 -11.23 2.57 -1.66
C LYS A 28 -10.08 3.45 -2.18
N ALA A 29 -8.84 3.19 -1.77
CA ALA A 29 -7.68 3.91 -2.28
C ALA A 29 -7.56 3.83 -3.79
N VAL A 30 -7.76 2.64 -4.37
CA VAL A 30 -7.77 2.44 -5.83
C VAL A 30 -8.90 3.23 -6.49
N ALA A 31 -10.13 3.11 -5.99
CA ALA A 31 -11.28 3.82 -6.55
C ALA A 31 -11.11 5.35 -6.50
N ASP A 32 -10.68 5.87 -5.36
CA ASP A 32 -10.44 7.30 -5.17
C ASP A 32 -9.26 7.80 -6.04
N SER A 33 -8.24 6.97 -6.28
CA SER A 33 -7.16 7.29 -7.22
C SER A 33 -7.64 7.36 -8.67
N VAL A 34 -8.63 6.55 -9.07
CA VAL A 34 -9.28 6.65 -10.39
C VAL A 34 -10.17 7.90 -10.46
N GLU A 35 -10.95 8.17 -9.42
CA GLU A 35 -11.80 9.37 -9.33
C GLU A 35 -10.97 10.66 -9.43
N ALA A 36 -9.84 10.72 -8.73
CA ALA A 36 -8.91 11.83 -8.75
C ALA A 36 -8.07 11.92 -10.04
N GLY A 37 -8.19 10.97 -10.97
CA GLY A 37 -7.44 10.92 -12.22
C GLY A 37 -5.96 10.55 -12.06
N VAL A 38 -5.54 10.06 -10.89
CA VAL A 38 -4.19 9.54 -10.67
C VAL A 38 -3.98 8.26 -11.47
N ILE A 39 -5.00 7.39 -11.49
CA ILE A 39 -5.08 6.27 -12.44
C ILE A 39 -6.00 6.74 -13.58
N PRO A 40 -5.50 6.85 -14.82
CA PRO A 40 -6.32 7.19 -15.97
C PRO A 40 -7.43 6.16 -16.20
N LYS A 41 -8.67 6.65 -16.36
CA LYS A 41 -9.87 5.79 -16.50
C LYS A 41 -9.78 4.88 -17.72
N ASP A 42 -9.16 5.36 -18.80
CA ASP A 42 -8.97 4.63 -20.06
C ASP A 42 -7.98 3.46 -19.94
N GLN A 43 -7.19 3.39 -18.87
CA GLN A 43 -6.24 2.29 -18.63
C GLN A 43 -6.75 1.27 -17.59
N CYS A 44 -7.89 1.52 -16.94
CA CYS A 44 -8.33 0.73 -15.79
C CYS A 44 -8.59 -0.76 -16.12
N GLU A 45 -8.99 -1.06 -17.36
CA GLU A 45 -9.27 -2.44 -17.79
C GLU A 45 -8.00 -3.24 -18.17
N ASP A 46 -6.87 -2.54 -18.40
CA ASP A 46 -5.60 -3.15 -18.83
C ASP A 46 -4.57 -3.24 -17.69
N LEU A 47 -4.76 -2.46 -16.63
CA LEU A 47 -3.84 -2.40 -15.50
C LEU A 47 -4.14 -3.46 -14.44
N VAL A 48 -3.07 -4.02 -13.86
CA VAL A 48 -3.14 -4.84 -12.66
C VAL A 48 -2.38 -4.20 -11.51
N ILE A 49 -3.03 -4.12 -10.34
CA ILE A 49 -2.37 -3.72 -9.09
C ILE A 49 -2.09 -4.98 -8.27
N VAL A 50 -0.82 -5.18 -7.91
CA VAL A 50 -0.37 -6.18 -6.95
C VAL A 50 -0.04 -5.49 -5.64
N CYS A 51 -0.95 -5.57 -4.67
CA CYS A 51 -0.85 -4.84 -3.40
C CYS A 51 -0.36 -5.76 -2.27
N GLY A 52 0.90 -5.59 -1.87
CA GLY A 52 1.47 -6.31 -0.74
C GLY A 52 1.18 -5.61 0.59
N VAL A 53 0.28 -6.18 1.39
CA VAL A 53 -0.21 -5.58 2.64
C VAL A 53 0.53 -6.17 3.85
N PHE A 54 1.04 -5.28 4.70
CA PHE A 54 1.67 -5.64 5.97
C PHE A 54 0.77 -5.22 7.14
N ILE A 55 0.39 -6.19 7.98
CA ILE A 55 -0.29 -5.96 9.25
C ILE A 55 0.51 -6.72 10.29
N HIS A 56 1.09 -6.01 11.27
CA HIS A 56 1.82 -6.64 12.36
C HIS A 56 0.88 -7.56 13.17
N TRP A 57 1.38 -8.68 13.69
CA TRP A 57 0.52 -9.65 14.40
C TRP A 57 -0.08 -9.12 15.70
N GLU A 58 0.47 -8.02 16.24
CA GLU A 58 -0.04 -7.32 17.43
C GLU A 58 -0.97 -6.14 17.09
N ALA A 59 -1.26 -5.89 15.81
CA ALA A 59 -2.22 -4.85 15.44
C ALA A 59 -3.61 -5.16 16.02
N ASP A 60 -4.25 -4.15 16.60
CA ASP A 60 -5.53 -4.31 17.32
C ASP A 60 -6.54 -3.18 17.06
N ASP A 61 -6.12 -2.07 16.45
CA ASP A 61 -6.96 -0.93 16.10
C ASP A 61 -7.37 -0.98 14.62
N ASP A 62 -8.58 -1.47 14.35
CA ASP A 62 -9.11 -1.61 13.00
C ASP A 62 -9.24 -0.27 12.26
N LYS A 63 -9.45 0.84 12.98
CA LYS A 63 -9.51 2.16 12.37
C LYS A 63 -8.14 2.57 11.84
N LYS A 64 -7.09 2.38 12.63
CA LYS A 64 -5.71 2.65 12.17
C LYS A 64 -5.28 1.72 11.05
N ILE A 65 -5.69 0.45 11.09
CA ILE A 65 -5.46 -0.48 9.98
C ILE A 65 -6.10 0.08 8.70
N PHE A 66 -7.34 0.56 8.77
CA PHE A 66 -7.99 1.20 7.63
C PHE A 66 -7.24 2.47 7.18
N ASP A 67 -7.07 3.44 8.08
CA ASP A 67 -6.50 4.76 7.74
C ASP A 67 -5.10 4.63 7.11
N TYR A 68 -4.22 3.84 7.73
CA TYR A 68 -2.84 3.70 7.26
C TYR A 68 -2.73 2.91 5.96
N ASN A 69 -3.53 1.87 5.78
CA ASN A 69 -3.53 1.14 4.51
C ASN A 69 -4.13 1.97 3.38
N TYR A 70 -5.13 2.81 3.66
CA TYR A 70 -5.73 3.69 2.66
C TYR A 70 -4.71 4.76 2.20
N GLU A 71 -4.09 5.48 3.14
CA GLU A 71 -3.09 6.51 2.82
C GLU A 71 -1.86 5.91 2.14
N ALA A 72 -1.30 4.81 2.68
CA ALA A 72 -0.13 4.17 2.09
C ALA A 72 -0.41 3.62 0.69
N THR A 73 -1.61 3.09 0.43
CA THR A 73 -1.99 2.59 -0.90
C THR A 73 -2.15 3.74 -1.89
N LYS A 74 -2.79 4.85 -1.50
CA LYS A 74 -2.90 6.03 -2.36
C LYS A 74 -1.55 6.64 -2.69
N GLU A 75 -0.68 6.76 -1.70
CA GLU A 75 0.68 7.25 -1.90
C GLU A 75 1.49 6.35 -2.83
N ALA A 76 1.41 5.03 -2.63
CA ALA A 76 2.09 4.06 -3.49
C ALA A 76 1.60 4.13 -4.94
N ILE A 77 0.28 4.24 -5.16
CA ILE A 77 -0.30 4.41 -6.50
C ILE A 77 0.18 5.73 -7.11
N ALA A 78 0.10 6.84 -6.39
CA ALA A 78 0.49 8.15 -6.89
C ALA A 78 1.97 8.19 -7.29
N ARG A 79 2.85 7.60 -6.48
CA ARG A 79 4.28 7.49 -6.79
C ARG A 79 4.54 6.60 -8.00
N ALA A 80 3.87 5.44 -8.07
CA ALA A 80 4.00 4.52 -9.21
C ALA A 80 3.58 5.18 -10.53
N MET A 81 2.43 5.86 -10.56
CA MET A 81 1.93 6.53 -11.76
C MET A 81 2.78 7.72 -12.19
N LYS A 82 3.60 8.28 -11.29
CA LYS A 82 4.55 9.37 -11.57
C LYS A 82 5.98 8.90 -11.82
N ASN A 83 6.26 7.60 -11.71
CA ASN A 83 7.62 7.05 -11.73
C ASN A 83 8.52 7.67 -10.64
N GLU A 84 7.99 7.83 -9.43
CA GLU A 84 8.67 8.40 -8.28
C GLU A 84 9.04 7.34 -7.22
N PRO A 85 10.20 7.48 -6.53
CA PRO A 85 11.27 8.42 -6.85
C PRO A 85 11.95 8.04 -8.18
N SER A 86 12.56 9.03 -8.84
CA SER A 86 13.38 8.73 -10.02
C SER A 86 14.63 7.92 -9.62
N VAL A 87 15.24 7.25 -10.60
CA VAL A 87 16.51 6.52 -10.39
C VAL A 87 17.60 7.47 -9.88
N ASP A 88 17.70 8.66 -10.46
CA ASP A 88 18.70 9.66 -10.06
C ASP A 88 18.48 10.16 -8.63
N GLU A 89 17.23 10.43 -8.25
CA GLU A 89 16.88 10.83 -6.89
C GLU A 89 17.23 9.73 -5.88
N MET A 90 16.87 8.48 -6.19
CA MET A 90 17.18 7.33 -5.35
C MET A 90 18.70 7.19 -5.17
N ILE A 91 19.49 7.27 -6.24
CA ILE A 91 20.95 7.16 -6.19
C ILE A 91 21.57 8.29 -5.37
N ALA A 92 21.06 9.52 -5.52
CA ALA A 92 21.57 10.68 -4.80
C ALA A 92 21.31 10.61 -3.29
N LYS A 93 20.12 10.10 -2.88
CA LYS A 93 19.70 10.10 -1.47
C LYS A 93 20.02 8.81 -0.71
N LYS A 94 20.44 7.73 -1.39
CA LYS A 94 20.60 6.40 -0.75
C LYS A 94 21.53 6.37 0.47
N SER A 95 22.55 7.22 0.52
CA SER A 95 23.51 7.28 1.64
C SER A 95 23.01 8.10 2.84
N GLU A 96 21.98 8.93 2.62
CA GLU A 96 21.37 9.76 3.66
C GLU A 96 20.12 9.10 4.27
N ALA A 97 19.55 8.11 3.59
CA ALA A 97 18.36 7.41 4.03
C ALA A 97 18.66 6.48 5.21
N THR A 98 17.93 6.66 6.32
CA THR A 98 18.02 5.79 7.50
C THR A 98 17.00 4.67 7.41
N HIS A 99 17.45 3.42 7.52
CA HIS A 99 16.56 2.26 7.59
C HIS A 99 16.23 1.91 9.05
N PRO A 100 14.96 1.69 9.42
CA PRO A 100 14.56 1.51 10.82
C PRO A 100 15.15 0.28 11.52
N PHE A 101 15.60 -0.72 10.77
CA PHE A 101 16.19 -1.97 11.29
C PHE A 101 17.61 -2.25 10.80
N TYR A 102 18.23 -1.36 10.03
CA TYR A 102 19.60 -1.54 9.53
C TYR A 102 20.43 -0.33 9.96
N ALA A 103 21.48 -0.58 10.74
CA ALA A 103 22.28 0.43 11.43
C ALA A 103 23.72 0.54 10.91
N GLY A 104 24.01 -0.02 9.72
CA GLY A 104 25.33 0.02 9.10
C GLY A 104 25.38 0.89 7.87
#